data_AF-A0A3D2S5G2-F1
#
_entry.id   AF-A0A3D2S5G2-F1
#
_cell.length_a   1.000
_cell.length_b   1.000
_cell.length_c   1.000
_cell.angle_alpha   90.00
_cell.angle_beta   90.00
_cell.angle_gamma   90.00
#
_symmetry.space_group_name_H-M   'P 1'
#
loop_
_entity.id
_entity.type
_entity.pdbx_description
1 polymer ?
#
loop_
_entity_poly.entity_id
_entity_poly.type
_entity_poly.pdbx_seq_one_letter_code
_entity_poly.pdbx_strand_id
1 'polypeptide(L)' 'MNMLQRLYKKTVLGILSGMDKGKLTVTLPDGEQMEIGKDETFTASLHIHSENIWKRIVLYGDI' A
#
# COMPACT_ATOMS: atom_id res chain seq x y z
N MET A 1 -14.56 -6.63 1.46
CA MET A 1 -13.61 -6.74 0.33
C MET A 1 -13.80 -8.07 -0.41
N ASN A 2 -13.99 -8.05 -1.73
CA ASN A 2 -14.17 -9.28 -2.54
C ASN A 2 -12.81 -9.90 -2.96
N MET A 3 -12.84 -11.07 -3.63
CA MET A 3 -11.62 -11.80 -4.03
C MET A 3 -10.69 -10.98 -4.94
N LEU A 4 -11.25 -10.28 -5.94
CA LEU A 4 -10.47 -9.45 -6.86
C LEU A 4 -9.79 -8.28 -6.15
N GLN A 5 -10.50 -7.61 -5.24
CA GLN A 5 -9.91 -6.53 -4.44
C GLN A 5 -8.77 -7.03 -3.55
N ARG A 6 -8.89 -8.24 -2.96
CA ARG A 6 -7.79 -8.85 -2.20
C ARG A 6 -6.57 -9.11 -3.07
N LEU A 7 -6.77 -9.56 -4.31
CA LEU A 7 -5.69 -9.78 -5.27
C LEU A 7 -4.98 -8.46 -5.60
N TYR A 8 -5.73 -7.41 -5.94
CA TYR A 8 -5.15 -6.09 -6.25
C TYR A 8 -4.41 -5.50 -5.05
N LYS A 9 -5.00 -5.54 -3.85
CA LYS A 9 -4.34 -5.10 -2.61
C LYS A 9 -3.01 -5.85 -2.41
N LYS A 10 -3.01 -7.18 -2.53
CA LYS A 10 -1.80 -8.00 -2.38
C LYS A 10 -0.74 -7.64 -3.41
N THR A 11 -1.13 -7.39 -4.66
CA THR A 11 -0.20 -6.98 -5.72
C THR A 11 0.44 -5.63 -5.41
N VAL A 12 -0.36 -4.61 -5.06
CA VAL A 12 0.16 -3.27 -4.74
C VAL A 12 1.07 -3.31 -3.52
N LEU A 13 0.64 -3.95 -2.43
CA LEU A 13 1.47 -4.08 -1.22
C LEU A 13 2.75 -4.88 -1.48
N GLY A 14 2.69 -5.90 -2.35
CA GLY A 14 3.87 -6.64 -2.79
C GLY A 14 4.89 -5.75 -3.51
N ILE A 15 4.42 -4.86 -4.39
CA ILE A 15 5.29 -3.88 -5.06
C ILE A 15 5.91 -2.91 -4.04
N LEU A 16 5.08 -2.35 -3.15
CA LEU A 16 5.55 -1.43 -2.10
C LEU A 16 6.55 -2.11 -1.15
N SER A 17 6.43 -3.42 -0.92
CA SER A 17 7.35 -4.18 -0.07
C SER A 17 8.80 -4.22 -0.54
N GLY A 18 9.06 -3.83 -1.80
CA GLY A 18 10.42 -3.67 -2.33
C GLY A 18 11.19 -2.45 -1.79
N MET A 19 10.59 -1.60 -0.95
CA MET A 19 11.26 -0.43 -0.37
C MET A 19 12.32 -0.88 0.66
N ASP A 20 13.60 -0.83 0.27
CA ASP A 20 14.74 -1.26 1.09
C ASP A 20 15.50 -0.11 1.76
N LYS A 21 15.40 1.11 1.22
CA LYS A 21 16.11 2.31 1.69
C LYS A 21 15.27 3.26 2.56
N GLY A 22 14.12 2.83 3.03
CA GLY A 22 13.28 3.67 3.87
C GLY A 22 12.17 2.90 4.57
N LYS A 23 11.29 3.66 5.22
CA LYS A 23 10.10 3.17 5.92
C LYS A 23 8.86 3.89 5.39
N LEU A 24 7.87 3.11 5.02
CA LEU A 24 6.56 3.59 4.59
C LEU A 24 5.50 3.10 5.58
N THR A 25 4.81 4.03 6.22
CA THR A 25 3.65 3.72 7.07
C THR A 25 2.38 3.84 6.23
N VAL A 26 1.65 2.73 6.06
CA VAL A 26 0.40 2.68 5.31
C VAL A 26 -0.76 2.54 6.29
N THR A 27 -1.68 3.52 6.27
CA THR A 27 -2.96 3.45 6.98
C THR A 27 -4.04 2.99 6.02
N LEU A 28 -4.69 1.88 6.35
CA LEU A 28 -5.78 1.26 5.57
C LEU A 28 -7.14 1.92 5.88
N PRO A 29 -8.17 1.72 5.04
CA PRO A 29 -9.49 2.35 5.23
C PRO A 29 -10.18 2.02 6.54
N ASP A 30 -9.89 0.88 7.15
CA ASP A 30 -10.39 0.43 8.44
C ASP A 30 -9.59 1.00 9.63
N GLY A 31 -8.55 1.79 9.36
CA GLY A 31 -7.64 2.32 10.36
C GLY A 31 -6.50 1.37 10.73
N GLU A 32 -6.45 0.16 10.17
CA GLU A 32 -5.29 -0.73 10.34
C GLU A 32 -4.04 -0.05 9.78
N GLN A 33 -2.96 -0.06 10.55
CA GLN A 33 -1.67 0.47 10.12
C GLN A 33 -0.68 -0.67 9.87
N MET A 34 0.06 -0.55 8.79
CA MET A 34 1.16 -1.45 8.48
C MET A 34 2.40 -0.66 8.11
N GLU A 35 3.56 -1.17 8.51
CA GLU A 35 4.86 -0.61 8.14
C GLU A 35 5.52 -1.47 7.06
N ILE A 36 6.12 -0.79 6.09
CA ILE A 36 6.84 -1.40 4.98
C ILE A 36 8.27 -0.83 4.96
N GLY A 37 9.26 -1.71 4.78
CA GLY A 37 10.67 -1.35 4.82
C GLY A 37 11.28 -1.48 6.22
N LYS A 38 12.58 -1.23 6.33
CA LYS A 38 13.35 -1.46 7.57
C LYS A 38 14.30 -0.32 7.94
N ASP A 39 14.50 0.63 7.04
CA ASP A 39 15.43 1.74 7.22
C ASP A 39 14.64 2.99 7.62
N GLU A 40 15.07 3.69 8.66
CA GLU A 40 14.40 4.91 9.13
C GLU A 40 14.99 6.19 8.54
N THR A 41 16.03 6.08 7.70
CA THR A 41 16.71 7.22 7.07
C THR A 41 15.75 8.07 6.23
N PHE A 42 14.82 7.42 5.53
CA PHE A 42 13.77 8.08 4.76
C PHE A 42 12.40 7.54 5.19
N THR A 43 11.49 8.44 5.54
CA THR A 43 10.14 8.08 6.01
C THR A 43 9.06 8.71 5.13
N ALA A 44 8.00 7.95 4.91
CA ALA A 44 6.81 8.41 4.20
C ALA A 44 5.55 7.83 4.84
N SER A 45 4.41 8.51 4.67
CA SER A 45 3.10 8.03 5.10
C SER A 45 2.12 8.00 3.93
N LEU A 46 1.35 6.93 3.85
CA LEU A 46 0.29 6.73 2.85
C LEU A 46 -1.03 6.45 3.57
N HIS A 47 -2.05 7.27 3.31
CA HIS A 47 -3.38 7.11 3.90
C HIS A 47 -4.37 6.71 2.82
N ILE A 48 -4.96 5.53 2.96
CA ILE A 48 -5.89 4.99 1.98
C ILE A 48 -7.30 5.11 2.53
N HIS A 49 -8.08 6.01 1.93
CA HIS A 49 -9.45 6.26 2.36
C HIS A 49 -10.48 5.30 1.75
N SER A 50 -10.12 4.55 0.70
CA SER A 50 -11.07 3.68 -0.02
C SER A 50 -10.42 2.43 -0.60
N GLU A 51 -11.07 1.28 -0.41
CA GLU A 51 -10.71 -0.01 -1.00
C GLU A 51 -10.74 -0.03 -2.54
N ASN A 52 -11.36 0.96 -3.17
CA ASN A 52 -11.42 1.04 -4.63
C ASN A 52 -10.10 1.49 -5.25
N ILE A 53 -9.17 2.05 -4.47
CA ILE A 53 -7.88 2.54 -4.97
C ILE A 53 -7.03 1.40 -5.54
N TRP A 54 -7.07 0.21 -4.93
CA TRP A 54 -6.22 -0.92 -5.32
C TRP A 54 -6.41 -1.32 -6.79
N LYS A 55 -7.66 -1.36 -7.22
CA LYS A 55 -8.01 -1.63 -8.62
C LYS A 55 -7.49 -0.53 -9.54
N ARG A 56 -7.61 0.74 -9.15
CA ARG A 56 -7.17 1.87 -9.97
C ARG A 56 -5.66 1.87 -10.15
N ILE A 57 -4.90 1.64 -9.08
CA ILE A 57 -3.43 1.56 -9.13
C ILE A 57 -3.00 0.46 -10.10
N VAL A 58 -3.59 -0.73 -10.01
CA VAL A 58 -3.22 -1.85 -10.91
C VAL A 58 -3.61 -1.59 -12.37
N LEU A 59 -4.78 -1.00 -12.63
CA LEU A 59 -5.27 -0.82 -13.99
C LEU A 59 -4.65 0.37 -14.73
N TYR A 60 -4.34 1.44 -14.00
CA TYR A 60 -3.92 2.71 -14.60
C TYR A 60 -2.47 3.09 -14.26
N GLY A 61 -1.83 2.38 -13.32
CA GLY A 61 -0.45 2.65 -12.92
C GLY A 61 -0.25 3.99 -12.19
N ASP A 62 -1.34 4.56 -11.67
CA ASP A 62 -1.36 5.92 -11.10
C ASP A 62 -1.67 5.86 -9.60
N ILE A 63 -0.89 6.63 -8.80
CA ILE A 63 -0.94 6.70 -7.32
C ILE A 63 -1.08 8.15 -6.89
#